data_AF-A0A7H8UZ67-F1
#
_entry.id   AF-A0A7H8UZ67-F1
#
_cell.length_a   1.000
_cell.length_b   1.000
_cell.length_c   1.000
_cell.angle_alpha   90.00
_cell.angle_beta   90.00
_cell.angle_gamma   90.00
#
_symmetry.space_group_name_H-M   'P 1'
#
loop_
_entity.id
_entity.type
_entity.pdbx_description
1 polymer ?
#
loop_
_entity_poly.entity_id
_entity_poly.type
_entity_poly.pdbx_seq_one_letter_code
_entity_poly.pdbx_strand_id
1 'polypeptide(L)' 'MSKLYKCNECGSEFTESGIDWECSEESYDDYFCYSCASFLRQCGIDAMDPDGFGYDEYGNWDSERLGL' A
#
# COMPACT_ATOMS: atom_id res chain seq x y z
N MET A 1 21.74 -15.08 12.44
CA MET A 1 20.31 -14.75 12.61
C MET A 1 19.96 -13.71 11.57
N SER A 2 18.86 -13.88 10.85
CA SER A 2 18.38 -12.87 9.90
C SER A 2 17.86 -11.65 10.67
N LYS A 3 18.11 -10.43 10.17
CA LYS A 3 17.50 -9.21 10.72
C LYS A 3 15.98 -9.31 10.55
N LEU A 4 15.24 -8.97 11.61
CA LEU A 4 13.79 -8.83 11.58
C LEU A 4 13.45 -7.33 11.58
N TYR A 5 12.36 -7.03 10.90
CA TYR A 5 11.77 -5.70 10.74
C TYR A 5 10.37 -5.73 11.32
N LYS A 6 9.90 -4.60 11.86
CA LYS A 6 8.58 -4.50 12.48
C LYS A 6 7.67 -3.65 11.60
N CYS A 7 6.45 -4.13 11.35
CA CYS A 7 5.51 -3.41 10.51
C CYS A 7 4.91 -2.25 11.28
N ASN A 8 4.92 -1.05 10.71
CA ASN A 8 4.38 0.13 11.38
C ASN A 8 2.85 0.08 11.51
N GLU A 9 2.15 -0.64 10.63
CA GLU A 9 0.70 -0.81 10.67
C GLU A 9 0.23 -1.90 11.63
N CYS A 10 0.64 -3.15 11.38
CA CYS A 10 0.15 -4.30 12.15
C CYS A 10 1.03 -4.67 13.35
N GLY A 11 2.24 -4.08 13.47
CA GLY A 11 3.19 -4.39 14.53
C GLY A 11 3.87 -5.76 14.44
N SER A 12 3.56 -6.57 13.40
CA SER A 12 4.14 -7.90 13.22
C SER A 12 5.60 -7.82 12.76
N GLU A 13 6.40 -8.80 13.16
CA GLU A 13 7.79 -8.94 12.72
C GLU A 13 7.90 -9.78 11.44
N PHE A 14 8.80 -9.37 10.53
CA PHE A 14 9.02 -10.05 9.25
C PHE A 14 10.46 -9.86 8.76
N THR A 15 10.88 -10.66 7.78
CA THR A 15 12.21 -10.57 7.17
C THR A 15 12.25 -9.50 6.09
N GLU A 16 13.45 -9.08 5.67
CA GLU A 16 13.63 -8.10 4.59
C GLU A 16 12.86 -8.44 3.31
N SER A 17 12.75 -9.73 2.96
CA SER A 17 11.97 -10.21 1.82
C SER A 17 10.46 -9.97 1.91
N GLY A 18 9.96 -9.63 3.10
CA GLY A 18 8.56 -9.27 3.33
C GLY A 18 8.29 -7.76 3.31
N ILE A 19 9.34 -6.93 3.14
CA ILE A 19 9.23 -5.47 3.03
C ILE A 19 8.65 -5.11 1.67
N ASP A 20 7.60 -4.31 1.70
CA ASP A 20 7.13 -3.57 0.54
C ASP A 20 7.92 -2.26 0.45
N TRP A 21 8.91 -2.22 -0.42
CA TRP A 21 9.79 -1.06 -0.60
C TRP A 21 9.12 0.11 -1.34
N GLU A 22 7.94 -0.07 -1.93
CA GLU A 22 7.18 1.06 -2.50
C GLU A 22 6.51 1.88 -1.39
N CYS A 23 6.18 1.23 -0.27
CA CYS A 23 5.55 1.88 0.89
C CYS A 23 6.51 2.12 2.06
N SER A 24 7.72 1.57 2.04
CA SER A 24 8.69 1.64 3.16
C SER A 24 9.81 2.63 2.87
N GLU A 25 10.32 3.28 3.92
CA GLU A 25 11.43 4.24 3.84
C GLU A 25 12.49 3.91 4.89
N GLU A 26 13.62 3.37 4.43
CA GLU A 26 14.70 2.91 5.29
C GLU A 26 15.32 4.05 6.12
N SER A 27 15.38 5.26 5.56
CA SER A 27 15.99 6.41 6.26
C SER A 27 15.21 6.86 7.51
N TYR A 28 13.93 6.50 7.62
CA TYR A 28 13.07 6.80 8.77
C TYR A 28 12.75 5.57 9.63
N ASP A 29 13.34 4.41 9.36
CA ASP A 29 13.02 3.14 10.03
C ASP A 29 11.52 2.78 9.90
N ASP A 30 10.89 3.20 8.79
CA ASP A 30 9.45 3.04 8.55
C ASP A 30 9.19 1.91 7.55
N TYR A 31 8.76 0.76 8.08
CA TYR A 31 8.64 -0.48 7.30
C TYR A 31 7.21 -1.00 7.28
N PHE A 32 6.78 -1.44 6.10
CA PHE A 32 5.47 -2.03 5.87
C PHE A 32 5.63 -3.42 5.28
N CYS A 33 4.87 -4.38 5.82
CA CYS A 33 4.77 -5.70 5.20
C CYS A 33 3.82 -5.62 3.99
N TYR A 34 4.05 -6.48 2.99
CA TYR A 34 3.22 -6.51 1.76
C TYR A 34 1.70 -6.57 2.01
N SER A 35 1.25 -7.29 3.04
CA SER A 35 -0.18 -7.37 3.35
C SER A 35 -0.77 -6.03 3.79
N CYS A 36 -0.06 -5.30 4.65
CA CYS A 36 -0.51 -3.99 5.12
C CYS A 36 -0.36 -2.93 4.02
N ALA A 37 0.74 -2.94 3.28
CA ALA A 37 0.96 -2.05 2.14
C ALA A 37 -0.15 -2.21 1.08
N SER A 38 -0.46 -3.44 0.69
CA SER A 38 -1.55 -3.73 -0.24
C SER A 38 -2.92 -3.28 0.29
N PHE A 39 -3.20 -3.48 1.57
CA PHE A 39 -4.44 -3.03 2.20
C PHE A 39 -4.56 -1.51 2.19
N LEU A 40 -3.52 -0.79 2.61
CA LEU A 40 -3.49 0.68 2.61
C LEU A 40 -3.68 1.25 1.21
N ARG A 41 -3.02 0.66 0.20
CA ARG A 41 -3.18 1.06 -1.20
C ARG A 41 -4.65 0.92 -1.65
N GLN A 42 -5.30 -0.19 -1.31
CA GLN A 42 -6.71 -0.39 -1.63
C GLN A 42 -7.60 0.61 -0.89
N CYS A 43 -7.35 0.87 0.40
CA CYS A 43 -8.09 1.90 1.14
C CYS A 43 -7.93 3.29 0.52
N GLY A 44 -6.76 3.63 -0.02
CA GLY A 44 -6.53 4.87 -0.75
C GLY A 44 -7.35 4.95 -2.05
N ILE A 45 -7.41 3.83 -2.79
CA ILE A 45 -8.24 3.72 -3.99
C ILE A 45 -9.72 3.88 -3.63
N ASP A 46 -10.22 3.13 -2.64
CA ASP A 46 -11.62 3.17 -2.21
C ASP A 46 -12.02 4.55 -1.68
N ALA A 47 -11.07 5.30 -1.08
CA ALA A 47 -11.31 6.66 -0.62
C ALA A 47 -11.41 7.69 -1.77
N MET A 48 -10.64 7.50 -2.84
CA MET A 48 -10.68 8.39 -4.02
C MET A 48 -11.78 8.00 -5.01
N ASP A 49 -12.11 6.72 -5.09
CA ASP A 49 -13.04 6.10 -6.02
C ASP A 49 -14.03 5.18 -5.30
N PRO A 50 -14.86 5.73 -4.39
CA PRO A 50 -15.79 4.91 -3.59
C PRO A 50 -16.79 4.14 -4.46
N ASP A 51 -17.06 4.64 -5.67
CA ASP A 51 -17.98 4.04 -6.62
C ASP A 51 -17.29 3.11 -7.65
N GLY A 52 -15.95 3.08 -7.67
CA GLY A 52 -15.15 2.18 -8.50
C GLY A 52 -15.19 2.50 -10.01
N PHE A 53 -15.42 3.75 -10.37
CA PHE A 53 -15.53 4.18 -11.78
C PHE A 53 -14.29 4.89 -12.31
N GLY A 54 -13.48 5.49 -11.42
CA GLY A 54 -12.31 6.30 -11.76
C GLY A 54 -11.08 5.51 -12.21
N TYR A 55 -10.89 4.26 -11.77
CA TYR A 55 -9.79 3.42 -12.26
C TYR A 55 -10.18 2.58 -13.50
N ASP A 56 -9.29 2.52 -14.50
CA ASP A 56 -9.45 1.66 -15.68
C ASP A 56 -9.08 0.19 -15.44
N GLU A 57 -9.26 -0.65 -16.47
CA GLU A 57 -8.95 -2.09 -16.40
C GLU A 57 -7.45 -2.39 -16.20
N TYR A 58 -6.59 -1.38 -16.41
CA TYR A 58 -5.14 -1.45 -16.21
C TYR A 58 -4.71 -0.82 -14.87
N GLY A 59 -5.66 -0.31 -14.08
CA GLY A 59 -5.40 0.34 -12.79
C GLY A 59 -4.90 1.79 -12.91
N ASN A 60 -5.11 2.44 -14.05
CA ASN A 60 -4.80 3.87 -14.20
C ASN A 60 -5.98 4.73 -13.72
N TRP A 61 -5.66 5.80 -13.00
CA TRP A 61 -6.63 6.80 -12.58
C TRP A 61 -7.06 7.69 -13.75
N ASP A 62 -8.37 7.82 -13.94
CA ASP A 62 -9.01 8.72 -14.90
C ASP A 62 -10.23 9.38 -14.25
N SER A 63 -10.05 10.64 -13.86
CA SER A 63 -11.11 11.44 -13.22
C SER A 63 -12.27 11.77 -14.15
N GLU A 64 -12.12 11.71 -15.48
CA GLU A 64 -13.22 11.99 -16.41
C GLU A 64 -14.30 10.91 -16.36
N ARG A 65 -13.95 9.70 -15.91
CA ARG A 65 -14.88 8.59 -15.71
C ARG A 65 -15.79 8.75 -14.49
N LEU A 66 -15.52 9.71 -13.61
CA LEU A 66 -16.36 10.00 -12.44
C LEU A 66 -17.69 10.67 -12.80
N GLY A 67 -17.87 11.11 -14.06
CA GLY A 67 -19.19 11.49 -14.59
C GLY A 67 -19.87 12.68 -13.89
N LEU A 68 -19.10 13.72 -13.51
CA LEU A 68 -19.62 14.98 -12.96
C LEU A 68 -20.58 15.70 -13.94
#